data_AF-A0A7S0DJQ5-F1
#
_entry.id   AF-A0A7S0DJQ5-F1
#
_cell.length_a   1.000
_cell.length_b   1.000
_cell.length_c   1.000
_cell.angle_alpha   90.00
_cell.angle_beta   90.00
_cell.angle_gamma   90.00
#
_symmetry.space_group_name_H-M   'P 1'
#
loop_
_entity.id
_entity.type
_entity.pdbx_description
1 polymer ?
#
loop_
_entity_poly.entity_id
_entity_poly.type
_entity_poly.pdbx_seq_one_letter_code
_entity_poly.pdbx_strand_id
1 'polypeptide(L)'
;LMDAARLERFSTALLLSSKYSTKQKKAGFLKGLRGVGFGSVGESKAIIGVALRLCVGGQLKGVSAKASKRVGYIQLRHAFGKAVMFKAATAAPKIFSEYMKPGTLEMLAPTSFQGPNDYSDVVKCFHSIFQVFREKYTLHDLLQRMQAVRGPLEKLATDNHTQKNPTISTQTAISLLLEDFPMLMPQRKEFRTYVLVRWLACFPPQLGKMAKRVAKLVSSAWNDPIAPPNLAREECIQALKTAFAFLCGIPLGPDPKDKTRDPSPTLACLFDAMPHEIIPSVASDIAKLAPQLEEPSLLRASGRLLEWRMEGAVSSWTETLLRGYLQAKKIHILIELTTEKCRPLLNQLLAPETRQGAFQLVRFLLLGCQHTSRTFRENIPLLVKIAESYQKERKEKEEKDTALFGAFGEMCYCLMYQHAGYPVEYIPLKEAISRLASSPTESDMLNILQKYAWQQDGDDNRIIDRSDQKTLTEERSRSTPLGLQNLGNTCYLNSVVQALNLSDGFRSRVLGYKGLRSGSKSSEKVVEGLQAVFAFLSLSNRPVYAPRK
;
A
#
# COMPACT_ATOMS: atom_id res chain seq x y z
N LEU A 1 54.59 -19.74 -0.06
CA LEU A 1 53.18 -20.20 -0.07
C LEU A 1 52.55 -19.95 1.31
N MET A 2 51.33 -19.42 1.35
CA MET A 2 50.57 -19.28 2.60
C MET A 2 49.81 -20.57 2.88
N ASP A 3 50.17 -21.26 3.97
CA ASP A 3 49.38 -22.35 4.55
C ASP A 3 48.14 -21.80 5.29
N ALA A 4 47.25 -22.70 5.74
CA ALA A 4 46.00 -22.33 6.41
C ALA A 4 46.23 -21.50 7.70
N ALA A 5 47.25 -21.83 8.51
CA ALA A 5 47.53 -21.13 9.75
C ALA A 5 48.10 -19.72 9.50
N ARG A 6 48.95 -19.56 8.49
CA ARG A 6 49.45 -18.27 8.02
C ARG A 6 48.34 -17.43 7.41
N LEU A 7 47.41 -18.05 6.68
CA LEU A 7 46.22 -17.37 6.14
C LEU A 7 45.32 -16.81 7.25
N GLU A 8 45.05 -17.61 8.28
CA GLU A 8 44.24 -17.19 9.42
C GLU A 8 44.92 -16.07 10.23
N ARG A 9 46.22 -16.18 10.49
CA ARG A 9 47.00 -15.12 11.17
C ARG A 9 47.13 -13.85 10.32
N PHE A 10 47.41 -13.97 9.03
CA PHE A 10 47.56 -12.84 8.12
C PHE A 10 46.25 -12.05 7.99
N SER A 11 45.14 -12.77 7.77
CA SER A 11 43.82 -12.14 7.66
C SER A 11 43.44 -11.44 8.96
N THR A 12 43.64 -12.08 10.11
CA THR A 12 43.39 -11.49 11.43
C THR A 12 44.25 -10.25 11.67
N ALA A 13 45.56 -10.32 11.43
CA ALA A 13 46.48 -9.20 11.65
C ALA A 13 46.20 -8.01 10.72
N LEU A 14 45.95 -8.26 9.44
CA LEU A 14 45.65 -7.21 8.45
C LEU A 14 44.31 -6.53 8.74
N LEU A 15 43.29 -7.32 9.10
CA LEU A 15 41.95 -6.82 9.37
C LEU A 15 41.87 -6.01 10.68
N LEU A 16 42.53 -6.47 11.75
CA LEU A 16 42.50 -5.83 13.07
C LEU A 16 43.45 -4.63 13.19
N SER A 17 44.46 -4.52 12.33
CA SER A 17 45.40 -3.41 12.39
C SER A 17 44.69 -2.06 12.17
N SER A 18 44.83 -1.17 13.16
CA SER A 18 44.43 0.24 13.05
C SER A 18 45.40 1.07 12.19
N LYS A 19 46.60 0.53 11.92
CA LYS A 19 47.67 1.22 11.18
C LYS A 19 47.42 1.31 9.67
N TYR A 20 46.48 0.54 9.13
CA TYR A 20 46.22 0.48 7.70
C TYR A 20 44.86 1.07 7.33
N SER A 21 44.85 1.95 6.33
CA SER A 21 43.62 2.42 5.67
C SER A 21 42.90 1.27 4.95
N THR A 22 41.61 1.46 4.65
CA THR A 22 40.82 0.48 3.89
C THR A 22 41.45 0.14 2.54
N LYS A 23 42.06 1.11 1.86
CA LYS A 23 42.77 0.92 0.58
C LYS A 23 44.02 0.06 0.75
N GLN A 24 44.81 0.30 1.80
CA GLN A 24 46.00 -0.51 2.12
C GLN A 24 45.62 -1.94 2.54
N LYS A 25 44.52 -2.10 3.30
CA LYS A 25 43.99 -3.43 3.62
C LYS A 25 43.57 -4.19 2.36
N LYS A 26 42.88 -3.55 1.42
CA LYS A 26 42.54 -4.16 0.11
C LYS A 26 43.77 -4.56 -0.71
N ALA A 27 44.80 -3.72 -0.75
CA ALA A 27 46.06 -4.03 -1.45
C ALA A 27 46.82 -5.20 -0.79
N GLY A 28 46.90 -5.20 0.55
CA GLY A 28 47.44 -6.31 1.32
C GLY A 28 46.67 -7.60 1.08
N PHE A 29 45.35 -7.52 0.95
CA PHE A 29 44.50 -8.66 0.62
C PHE A 29 44.82 -9.26 -0.75
N LEU A 30 44.92 -8.44 -1.79
CA LEU A 30 45.29 -8.92 -3.13
C LEU A 30 46.68 -9.58 -3.13
N LYS A 31 47.63 -9.05 -2.35
CA LYS A 31 48.96 -9.64 -2.20
C LYS A 31 48.91 -10.98 -1.45
N GLY A 32 48.17 -11.07 -0.36
CA GLY A 32 47.95 -12.31 0.39
C GLY A 32 47.25 -13.37 -0.47
N LEU A 33 46.23 -12.97 -1.23
CA LEU A 33 45.51 -13.86 -2.14
C LEU A 33 46.43 -14.48 -3.19
N ARG A 34 47.38 -13.71 -3.76
CA ARG A 34 48.40 -14.25 -4.68
C ARG A 34 49.26 -15.32 -4.01
N GLY A 35 49.59 -15.14 -2.73
CA GLY A 35 50.41 -16.06 -1.94
C GLY A 35 49.72 -17.34 -1.47
N VAL A 36 48.38 -17.41 -1.50
CA VAL A 36 47.62 -18.65 -1.22
C VAL A 36 47.90 -19.67 -2.31
N GLY A 37 48.38 -20.86 -1.96
CA GLY A 37 48.47 -21.96 -2.89
C GLY A 37 47.88 -23.22 -2.29
N PHE A 38 47.44 -24.09 -3.20
CA PHE A 38 46.73 -25.32 -2.88
C PHE A 38 47.71 -26.46 -3.13
N GLY A 39 48.41 -26.85 -2.06
CA GLY A 39 49.39 -27.93 -2.07
C GLY A 39 48.72 -29.29 -1.92
N SER A 40 49.00 -29.97 -0.79
CA SER A 40 48.38 -31.26 -0.49
C SER A 40 46.85 -31.17 -0.36
N VAL A 41 46.16 -32.33 -0.45
CA VAL A 41 44.71 -32.42 -0.21
C VAL A 41 44.35 -31.88 1.18
N GLY A 42 45.13 -32.24 2.21
CA GLY A 42 44.92 -31.79 3.59
C GLY A 42 45.06 -30.27 3.75
N GLU A 43 46.12 -29.68 3.19
CA GLU A 43 46.32 -28.22 3.22
C GLU A 43 45.21 -27.48 2.47
N SER A 44 44.80 -28.00 1.32
CA SER A 44 43.73 -27.40 0.52
C SER A 44 42.39 -27.42 1.27
N LYS A 45 42.05 -28.54 1.92
CA LYS A 45 40.86 -28.64 2.80
C LYS A 45 40.94 -27.67 3.98
N ALA A 46 42.12 -27.52 4.60
CA ALA A 46 42.33 -26.57 5.69
C ALA A 46 42.16 -25.11 5.24
N ILE A 47 42.69 -24.74 4.07
CA ILE A 47 42.54 -23.40 3.48
C ILE A 47 41.06 -23.10 3.17
N ILE A 48 40.33 -24.06 2.61
CA ILE A 48 38.88 -23.92 2.34
C ILE A 48 38.12 -23.74 3.66
N GLY A 49 38.45 -24.50 4.70
CA GLY A 49 37.86 -24.35 6.03
C GLY A 49 38.11 -22.97 6.65
N VAL A 50 39.32 -22.41 6.51
CA VAL A 50 39.63 -21.04 6.95
C VAL A 50 38.81 -20.03 6.15
N ALA A 51 38.69 -20.20 4.83
CA ALA A 51 37.91 -19.31 3.98
C ALA A 51 36.42 -19.28 4.36
N LEU A 52 35.83 -20.45 4.65
CA LEU A 52 34.46 -20.57 5.16
C LEU A 52 34.28 -19.87 6.50
N ARG A 53 35.19 -20.11 7.47
CA ARG A 53 35.15 -19.39 8.75
C ARG A 53 35.24 -17.89 8.55
N LEU A 54 36.05 -17.42 7.60
CA LEU A 54 36.14 -16.00 7.28
C LEU A 54 34.82 -15.45 6.72
N CYS A 55 34.13 -16.18 5.85
CA CYS A 55 32.82 -15.78 5.29
C CYS A 55 31.68 -15.79 6.31
N VAL A 56 31.58 -16.83 7.15
CA VAL A 56 30.48 -17.03 8.10
C VAL A 56 30.63 -16.15 9.37
N GLY A 57 31.73 -15.42 9.49
CA GLY A 57 31.90 -14.49 10.60
C GLY A 57 32.15 -15.17 11.95
N GLY A 58 32.48 -16.47 11.98
CA GLY A 58 32.80 -17.18 13.22
C GLY A 58 33.79 -16.39 14.07
N GLN A 59 33.59 -16.34 15.39
CA GLN A 59 34.52 -15.67 16.30
C GLN A 59 35.92 -16.23 16.06
N LEU A 60 36.77 -15.46 15.36
CA LEU A 60 38.19 -15.74 15.35
C LEU A 60 38.61 -15.60 16.81
N LYS A 61 39.09 -16.69 17.42
CA LYS A 61 39.61 -16.67 18.79
C LYS A 61 40.62 -15.50 18.88
N GLY A 62 40.31 -14.49 19.71
CA GLY A 62 41.15 -13.30 19.91
C GLY A 62 40.65 -11.97 19.32
N VAL A 63 39.49 -11.91 18.67
CA VAL A 63 38.90 -10.63 18.22
C VAL A 63 38.04 -10.02 19.33
N SER A 64 38.40 -8.82 19.80
CA SER A 64 37.58 -8.10 20.79
C SER A 64 36.19 -7.77 20.21
N ALA A 65 35.15 -7.89 21.04
CA ALA A 65 33.76 -7.61 20.67
C ALA A 65 33.55 -6.20 20.08
N LYS A 66 34.44 -5.23 20.39
CA LYS A 66 34.44 -3.87 19.82
C LYS A 66 34.90 -3.83 18.36
N ALA A 67 35.89 -4.64 17.96
CA ALA A 67 36.41 -4.66 16.59
C ALA A 67 35.45 -5.37 15.62
N SER A 68 34.79 -6.43 16.09
CA SER A 68 33.76 -7.17 15.35
C SER A 68 32.52 -6.33 15.03
N LYS A 69 32.28 -5.23 15.76
CA LYS A 69 31.12 -4.33 15.55
C LYS A 69 31.34 -3.27 14.46
N ARG A 70 32.55 -3.14 13.88
CA ARG A 70 32.79 -2.17 12.79
C ARG A 70 32.34 -2.75 11.44
N VAL A 71 31.33 -2.15 10.81
CA VAL A 71 30.76 -2.55 9.51
C VAL A 71 31.84 -2.79 8.44
N GLY A 72 32.85 -1.92 8.35
CA GLY A 72 33.94 -2.06 7.38
C GLY A 72 34.86 -3.28 7.60
N TYR A 73 34.95 -3.79 8.83
CA TYR A 73 35.72 -5.00 9.15
C TYR A 73 35.03 -6.26 8.62
N ILE A 74 33.72 -6.38 8.87
CA ILE A 74 32.89 -7.52 8.42
C ILE A 74 32.89 -7.62 6.90
N GLN A 75 32.67 -6.50 6.20
CA GLN A 75 32.64 -6.46 4.73
C GLN A 75 33.98 -6.89 4.11
N LEU A 76 35.12 -6.41 4.62
CA LEU A 76 36.43 -6.80 4.10
C LEU A 76 36.73 -8.29 4.37
N ARG A 77 36.36 -8.79 5.55
CA ARG A 77 36.55 -10.20 5.93
C ARG A 77 35.76 -11.13 5.00
N HIS A 78 34.48 -10.83 4.80
CA HIS A 78 33.62 -11.59 3.88
C HIS A 78 34.15 -11.57 2.44
N ALA A 79 34.55 -10.39 1.94
CA ALA A 79 35.13 -10.26 0.60
C ALA A 79 36.40 -11.10 0.42
N PHE A 80 37.25 -11.16 1.45
CA PHE A 80 38.45 -11.97 1.40
C PHE A 80 38.16 -13.47 1.43
N GLY A 81 37.28 -13.92 2.35
CA GLY A 81 36.84 -15.31 2.38
C GLY A 81 36.27 -15.75 1.03
N LYS A 82 35.40 -14.93 0.41
CA LYS A 82 34.85 -15.17 -0.94
C LYS A 82 35.96 -15.34 -1.99
N ALA A 83 36.94 -14.44 -2.00
CA ALA A 83 38.05 -14.50 -2.96
C ALA A 83 38.91 -15.76 -2.78
N VAL A 84 39.16 -16.19 -1.53
CA VAL A 84 39.91 -17.43 -1.26
C VAL A 84 39.10 -18.66 -1.70
N MET A 85 37.78 -18.70 -1.45
CA MET A 85 36.93 -19.79 -1.93
C MET A 85 36.91 -19.88 -3.46
N PHE A 86 36.79 -18.75 -4.16
CA PHE A 86 36.83 -18.71 -5.63
C PHE A 86 38.17 -19.22 -6.17
N LYS A 87 39.28 -18.79 -5.55
CA LYS A 87 40.63 -19.29 -5.91
C LYS A 87 40.77 -20.78 -5.63
N ALA A 88 40.22 -21.29 -4.51
CA ALA A 88 40.23 -22.70 -4.17
C ALA A 88 39.46 -23.56 -5.16
N ALA A 89 38.27 -23.11 -5.56
CA ALA A 89 37.46 -23.81 -6.55
C ALA A 89 38.10 -23.82 -7.95
N THR A 90 38.88 -22.79 -8.29
CA THR A 90 39.60 -22.73 -9.57
C THR A 90 40.88 -23.56 -9.55
N ALA A 91 41.66 -23.48 -8.47
CA ALA A 91 42.98 -24.14 -8.38
C ALA A 91 42.90 -25.60 -7.92
N ALA A 92 41.87 -25.98 -7.17
CA ALA A 92 41.69 -27.31 -6.59
C ALA A 92 40.21 -27.78 -6.67
N PRO A 93 39.61 -27.87 -7.87
CA PRO A 93 38.17 -28.07 -8.04
C PRO A 93 37.67 -29.39 -7.43
N LYS A 94 38.43 -30.50 -7.56
CA LYS A 94 38.03 -31.79 -6.98
C LYS A 94 37.98 -31.72 -5.44
N ILE A 95 38.97 -31.09 -4.82
CA ILE A 95 39.06 -30.95 -3.37
C ILE A 95 37.96 -30.01 -2.84
N PHE A 96 37.70 -28.91 -3.55
CA PHE A 96 36.61 -28.00 -3.21
C PHE A 96 35.24 -28.68 -3.30
N SER A 97 34.99 -29.44 -4.36
CA SER A 97 33.77 -30.23 -4.54
C SER A 97 33.58 -31.27 -3.43
N GLU A 98 34.65 -31.99 -3.06
CA GLU A 98 34.65 -32.95 -1.97
C GLU A 98 34.40 -32.31 -0.60
N TYR A 99 34.94 -31.11 -0.39
CA TYR A 99 34.78 -30.41 0.89
C TYR A 99 33.38 -29.82 1.02
N MET A 100 32.81 -29.30 -0.06
CA MET A 100 31.45 -28.75 -0.11
C MET A 100 30.40 -29.83 -0.41
N LYS A 101 30.48 -30.97 0.29
CA LYS A 101 29.44 -32.00 0.23
C LYS A 101 28.16 -31.52 0.93
N PRO A 102 26.97 -32.07 0.57
CA PRO A 102 25.70 -31.79 1.22
C PRO A 102 25.77 -31.65 2.75
N GLY A 103 26.33 -32.66 3.45
CA GLY A 103 26.44 -32.64 4.90
C GLY A 103 27.32 -31.50 5.45
N THR A 104 28.33 -31.02 4.70
CA THR A 104 29.13 -29.86 5.13
C THR A 104 28.34 -28.56 4.99
N LEU A 105 27.52 -28.43 3.94
CA LEU A 105 26.65 -27.28 3.75
C LEU A 105 25.52 -27.25 4.80
N GLU A 106 24.99 -28.40 5.18
CA GLU A 106 24.02 -28.53 6.28
C GLU A 106 24.63 -28.11 7.63
N MET A 107 25.88 -28.50 7.93
CA MET A 107 26.58 -28.04 9.14
C MET A 107 26.87 -26.52 9.15
N LEU A 108 27.01 -25.91 7.97
CA LEU A 108 27.15 -24.47 7.83
C LEU A 108 25.81 -23.75 7.96
N ALA A 109 24.69 -24.49 7.95
CA ALA A 109 23.39 -23.88 8.01
C ALA A 109 23.12 -23.26 9.39
N PRO A 110 22.41 -22.12 9.44
CA PRO A 110 22.18 -21.34 10.66
C PRO A 110 21.61 -22.08 11.87
N THR A 111 20.90 -23.19 11.66
CA THR A 111 20.32 -24.02 12.73
C THR A 111 21.35 -24.56 13.71
N SER A 112 22.65 -24.51 13.38
CA SER A 112 23.77 -24.93 14.22
C SER A 112 24.47 -23.78 14.96
N PHE A 113 24.12 -22.51 14.67
CA PHE A 113 24.77 -21.33 15.25
C PHE A 113 23.92 -20.71 16.36
N GLN A 114 24.40 -20.78 17.60
CA GLN A 114 23.89 -19.95 18.70
C GLN A 114 24.46 -18.53 18.54
N GLY A 115 23.67 -17.60 18.00
CA GLY A 115 24.09 -16.22 17.75
C GLY A 115 22.92 -15.26 17.51
N PRO A 116 23.19 -13.94 17.38
CA PRO A 116 22.13 -12.96 17.09
C PRO A 116 21.46 -13.28 15.74
N ASN A 117 20.15 -12.99 15.62
CA ASN A 117 19.26 -13.29 14.48
C ASN A 117 19.69 -12.70 13.10
N ASP A 118 20.93 -12.22 12.94
CA ASP A 118 21.50 -11.83 11.66
C ASP A 118 22.40 -12.94 11.10
N TYR A 119 21.83 -13.68 10.15
CA TYR A 119 22.50 -14.75 9.40
C TYR A 119 22.86 -14.32 7.97
N SER A 120 22.84 -13.01 7.69
CA SER A 120 23.06 -12.49 6.34
C SER A 120 24.40 -12.90 5.74
N ASP A 121 25.45 -13.02 6.56
CA ASP A 121 26.78 -13.41 6.09
C ASP A 121 26.86 -14.91 5.77
N VAL A 122 26.13 -15.75 6.49
CA VAL A 122 25.97 -17.18 6.15
C VAL A 122 25.27 -17.32 4.80
N VAL A 123 24.18 -16.57 4.59
CA VAL A 123 23.42 -16.62 3.34
C VAL A 123 24.25 -16.09 2.15
N LYS A 124 25.00 -15.00 2.33
CA LYS A 124 25.95 -14.50 1.31
C LYS A 124 27.08 -15.49 1.02
N CYS A 125 27.51 -16.26 2.02
CA CYS A 125 28.47 -17.34 1.84
C CYS A 125 27.89 -18.43 0.94
N PHE A 126 26.66 -18.91 1.21
CA PHE A 126 25.97 -19.88 0.33
C PHE A 126 25.80 -19.34 -1.09
N HIS A 127 25.36 -18.09 -1.23
CA HIS A 127 25.25 -17.43 -2.54
C HIS A 127 26.57 -17.45 -3.32
N SER A 128 27.68 -17.14 -2.64
CA SER A 128 29.01 -17.16 -3.24
C SER A 128 29.46 -18.57 -3.62
N ILE A 129 29.16 -19.58 -2.79
CA ILE A 129 29.45 -20.99 -3.07
C ILE A 129 28.67 -21.45 -4.32
N PHE A 130 27.38 -21.15 -4.40
CA PHE A 130 26.56 -21.57 -5.55
C PHE A 130 26.93 -20.84 -6.84
N GLN A 131 27.38 -19.57 -6.79
CA GLN A 131 27.94 -18.89 -7.96
C GLN A 131 29.16 -19.66 -8.50
N VAL A 132 30.06 -20.09 -7.62
CA VAL A 132 31.21 -20.91 -7.98
C VAL A 132 30.78 -22.26 -8.58
N PHE A 133 29.79 -22.93 -7.97
CA PHE A 133 29.28 -24.20 -8.50
C PHE A 133 28.65 -24.05 -9.89
N ARG A 134 27.86 -22.99 -10.09
CA ARG A 134 27.24 -22.66 -11.38
C ARG A 134 28.28 -22.40 -12.48
N GLU A 135 29.42 -21.78 -12.15
CA GLU A 135 30.46 -21.45 -13.13
C GLU A 135 31.43 -22.59 -13.44
N LYS A 136 31.67 -23.51 -12.49
CA LYS A 136 32.80 -24.45 -12.54
C LYS A 136 32.43 -25.93 -12.50
N TYR A 137 31.17 -26.26 -12.24
CA TYR A 137 30.72 -27.64 -12.03
C TYR A 137 29.46 -27.96 -12.83
N THR A 138 29.06 -29.23 -12.82
CA THR A 138 27.88 -29.69 -13.55
C THR A 138 26.59 -29.17 -12.90
N LEU A 139 25.51 -29.11 -13.68
CA LEU A 139 24.19 -28.77 -13.15
C LEU A 139 23.75 -29.78 -12.07
N HIS A 140 24.07 -31.06 -12.25
CA HIS A 140 23.77 -32.11 -11.27
C HIS A 140 24.46 -31.86 -9.93
N ASP A 141 25.75 -31.52 -9.95
CA ASP A 141 26.54 -31.16 -8.78
C ASP A 141 25.95 -29.97 -8.01
N LEU A 142 25.51 -28.95 -8.74
CA LEU A 142 24.88 -27.75 -8.17
C LEU A 142 23.54 -28.11 -7.53
N LEU A 143 22.68 -28.86 -8.24
CA LEU A 143 21.37 -29.28 -7.77
C LEU A 143 21.43 -30.07 -6.46
N GLN A 144 22.32 -31.07 -6.39
CA GLN A 144 22.48 -31.91 -5.20
C GLN A 144 22.84 -31.08 -3.95
N ARG A 145 23.68 -30.05 -4.13
CA ARG A 145 24.11 -29.14 -3.04
C ARG A 145 23.03 -28.14 -2.66
N MET A 146 22.27 -27.65 -3.63
CA MET A 146 21.13 -26.78 -3.37
C MET A 146 20.03 -27.51 -2.60
N GLN A 147 19.77 -28.78 -2.91
CA GLN A 147 18.80 -29.60 -2.19
C GLN A 147 19.14 -29.71 -0.68
N ALA A 148 20.43 -29.89 -0.35
CA ALA A 148 20.90 -29.98 1.03
C ALA A 148 20.65 -28.69 1.84
N VAL A 149 20.75 -27.52 1.20
CA VAL A 149 20.59 -26.22 1.87
C VAL A 149 19.14 -25.75 1.90
N ARG A 150 18.26 -26.31 1.07
CA ARG A 150 16.87 -25.88 0.93
C ARG A 150 16.10 -25.93 2.27
N GLY A 151 16.13 -27.07 2.95
CA GLY A 151 15.42 -27.24 4.24
C GLY A 151 15.94 -26.30 5.33
N PRO A 152 17.26 -26.19 5.55
CA PRO A 152 17.80 -25.21 6.49
C PRO A 152 17.54 -23.74 6.11
N LEU A 153 17.53 -23.39 4.81
CA LEU A 153 17.18 -22.05 4.34
C LEU A 153 15.70 -21.73 4.60
N GLU A 154 14.81 -22.71 4.39
CA GLU A 154 13.39 -22.59 4.72
C GLU A 154 13.21 -22.38 6.22
N LYS A 155 13.87 -23.20 7.06
CA LYS A 155 13.86 -23.03 8.52
C LYS A 155 14.34 -21.63 8.91
N LEU A 156 15.45 -21.16 8.37
CA LEU A 156 15.98 -19.81 8.64
C LEU A 156 14.97 -18.71 8.27
N ALA A 157 14.31 -18.86 7.14
CA ALA A 157 13.39 -17.85 6.64
C ALA A 157 12.01 -17.88 7.35
N THR A 158 11.64 -19.03 7.89
CA THR A 158 10.38 -19.27 8.61
C THR A 158 10.54 -19.29 10.13
N ASP A 159 11.77 -19.15 10.66
CA ASP A 159 12.18 -19.75 11.93
C ASP A 159 11.23 -19.47 13.10
N ASN A 160 10.36 -20.46 13.32
CA ASN A 160 9.36 -20.50 14.38
C ASN A 160 10.01 -20.81 15.74
N HIS A 161 11.27 -21.26 15.79
CA HIS A 161 11.91 -21.68 17.04
C HIS A 161 12.32 -20.51 17.94
N THR A 162 12.53 -19.31 17.38
CA THR A 162 12.92 -18.12 18.16
C THR A 162 11.82 -17.06 18.28
N GLN A 163 10.63 -17.32 17.71
CA GLN A 163 9.53 -16.35 17.66
C GLN A 163 9.94 -14.98 17.05
N LYS A 164 11.00 -14.93 16.24
CA LYS A 164 11.53 -13.66 15.70
C LYS A 164 11.73 -13.75 14.21
N ASN A 165 11.23 -12.74 13.50
CA ASN A 165 11.53 -12.55 12.09
C ASN A 165 13.05 -12.50 11.87
N PRO A 166 13.58 -13.07 10.78
CA PRO A 166 14.96 -12.84 10.39
C PRO A 166 15.20 -11.32 10.22
N THR A 167 16.41 -10.85 10.53
CA THR A 167 16.74 -9.43 10.34
C THR A 167 16.56 -8.99 8.88
N ILE A 168 16.33 -7.70 8.63
CA ILE A 168 16.21 -7.14 7.27
C ILE A 168 17.44 -7.48 6.40
N SER A 169 18.64 -7.49 7.00
CA SER A 169 19.89 -7.91 6.34
C SER A 169 19.82 -9.37 5.86
N THR A 170 19.31 -10.26 6.72
CA THR A 170 19.14 -11.69 6.41
C THR A 170 18.06 -11.89 5.35
N GLN A 171 16.89 -11.25 5.48
CA GLN A 171 15.82 -11.29 4.49
C GLN A 171 16.34 -10.87 3.11
N THR A 172 17.06 -9.74 3.04
CA THR A 172 17.67 -9.22 1.80
C THR A 172 18.64 -10.23 1.18
N ALA A 173 19.50 -10.85 1.98
CA ALA A 173 20.44 -11.85 1.49
C ALA A 173 19.73 -13.10 0.94
N ILE A 174 18.65 -13.55 1.61
CA ILE A 174 17.84 -14.68 1.15
C ILE A 174 17.12 -14.33 -0.15
N SER A 175 16.53 -13.13 -0.26
CA SER A 175 15.86 -12.70 -1.48
C SER A 175 16.80 -12.68 -2.70
N LEU A 176 18.03 -12.17 -2.53
CA LEU A 176 19.04 -12.21 -3.60
C LEU A 176 19.46 -13.64 -3.96
N LEU A 177 19.61 -14.51 -2.96
CA LEU A 177 19.92 -15.92 -3.19
C LEU A 177 18.82 -16.62 -3.99
N LEU A 178 17.56 -16.41 -3.63
CA LEU A 178 16.41 -17.03 -4.29
C LEU A 178 16.18 -16.49 -5.71
N GLU A 179 16.48 -15.22 -5.96
CA GLU A 179 16.40 -14.63 -7.30
C GLU A 179 17.44 -15.22 -8.26
N ASP A 180 18.69 -15.34 -7.80
CA ASP A 180 19.77 -15.92 -8.62
C ASP A 180 19.65 -17.44 -8.78
N PHE A 181 18.98 -18.09 -7.82
CA PHE A 181 18.83 -19.53 -7.75
C PHE A 181 17.39 -19.96 -7.39
N PRO A 182 16.41 -19.82 -8.30
CA PRO A 182 15.00 -20.08 -8.03
C PRO A 182 14.68 -21.49 -7.53
N MET A 183 15.53 -22.48 -7.85
CA MET A 183 15.36 -23.87 -7.39
C MET A 183 15.53 -24.04 -5.87
N LEU A 184 16.10 -23.04 -5.17
CA LEU A 184 16.13 -23.01 -3.70
C LEU A 184 14.81 -22.55 -3.07
N MET A 185 13.87 -22.02 -3.86
CA MET A 185 12.57 -21.58 -3.35
C MET A 185 11.90 -22.72 -2.57
N PRO A 186 11.52 -22.53 -1.29
CA PRO A 186 10.76 -23.53 -0.56
C PRO A 186 9.49 -23.95 -1.30
N GLN A 187 9.15 -25.24 -1.23
CA GLN A 187 7.99 -25.78 -1.96
C GLN A 187 6.66 -25.47 -1.28
N ARG A 188 6.67 -25.14 0.02
CA ARG A 188 5.48 -24.80 0.78
C ARG A 188 4.88 -23.49 0.27
N LYS A 189 3.59 -23.50 -0.09
CA LYS A 189 2.88 -22.33 -0.60
C LYS A 189 2.86 -21.16 0.39
N GLU A 190 2.89 -21.45 1.70
CA GLU A 190 2.93 -20.46 2.77
C GLU A 190 4.21 -19.61 2.72
N PHE A 191 5.30 -20.14 2.15
CA PHE A 191 6.52 -19.38 2.00
C PHE A 191 6.31 -18.16 1.08
N ARG A 192 5.72 -18.38 -0.10
CA ARG A 192 5.43 -17.30 -1.05
C ARG A 192 4.28 -16.42 -0.57
N THR A 193 3.18 -17.04 -0.16
CA THR A 193 1.92 -16.35 0.12
C THR A 193 1.89 -15.65 1.49
N TYR A 194 2.72 -16.08 2.45
CA TYR A 194 2.77 -15.49 3.77
C TYR A 194 4.13 -14.91 4.14
N VAL A 195 5.22 -15.70 4.08
CA VAL A 195 6.55 -15.26 4.56
C VAL A 195 7.09 -14.10 3.73
N LEU A 196 7.09 -14.22 2.40
CA LEU A 196 7.57 -13.16 1.52
C LEU A 196 6.66 -11.92 1.54
N VAL A 197 5.35 -12.09 1.60
CA VAL A 197 4.39 -10.97 1.74
C VAL A 197 4.62 -10.22 3.06
N ARG A 198 4.90 -10.94 4.14
CA ARG A 198 5.25 -10.36 5.44
C ARG A 198 6.56 -9.58 5.38
N TRP A 199 7.56 -10.04 4.63
CA TRP A 199 8.80 -9.29 4.42
C TRP A 199 8.53 -7.97 3.68
N LEU A 200 7.68 -7.98 2.65
CA LEU A 200 7.24 -6.76 1.97
C LEU A 200 6.57 -5.77 2.93
N ALA A 201 5.77 -6.26 3.89
CA ALA A 201 5.17 -5.43 4.92
C ALA A 201 6.16 -4.94 5.99
N CYS A 202 7.34 -5.56 6.13
CA CYS A 202 8.36 -5.20 7.12
C CYS A 202 9.50 -4.33 6.58
N PHE A 203 9.76 -4.36 5.27
CA PHE A 203 10.87 -3.64 4.65
C PHE A 203 10.69 -2.14 4.75
N PRO A 204 11.71 -1.36 5.14
CA PRO A 204 11.56 0.08 5.19
C PRO A 204 11.52 0.66 3.76
N PRO A 205 10.91 1.85 3.54
CA PRO A 205 10.70 2.43 2.21
C PRO A 205 11.98 2.57 1.35
N GLN A 206 13.15 2.74 1.98
CA GLN A 206 14.42 2.88 1.26
C GLN A 206 14.83 1.58 0.53
N LEU A 207 14.24 0.45 0.90
CA LEU A 207 14.46 -0.85 0.26
C LEU A 207 13.46 -1.14 -0.87
N GLY A 208 12.80 -0.13 -1.46
CA GLY A 208 11.84 -0.34 -2.56
C GLY A 208 12.35 -1.19 -3.74
N LYS A 209 13.65 -1.09 -4.09
CA LYS A 209 14.26 -1.97 -5.13
C LYS A 209 14.29 -3.44 -4.70
N MET A 210 14.56 -3.72 -3.42
CA MET A 210 14.53 -5.07 -2.87
C MET A 210 13.09 -5.57 -2.73
N ALA A 211 12.16 -4.70 -2.33
CA ALA A 211 10.74 -5.04 -2.29
C ALA A 211 10.21 -5.46 -3.67
N LYS A 212 10.59 -4.77 -4.75
CA LYS A 212 10.26 -5.21 -6.12
C LYS A 212 10.83 -6.59 -6.47
N ARG A 213 12.04 -6.93 -6.00
CA ARG A 213 12.62 -8.28 -6.18
C ARG A 213 11.84 -9.33 -5.41
N VAL A 214 11.48 -9.05 -4.15
CA VAL A 214 10.65 -9.95 -3.35
C VAL A 214 9.26 -10.12 -3.96
N ALA A 215 8.62 -9.06 -4.44
CA ALA A 215 7.34 -9.16 -5.13
C ALA A 215 7.40 -10.06 -6.36
N LYS A 216 8.50 -10.03 -7.13
CA LYS A 216 8.75 -10.99 -8.22
C LYS A 216 8.80 -12.43 -7.73
N LEU A 217 9.48 -12.69 -6.60
CA LEU A 217 9.54 -14.02 -5.97
C LEU A 217 8.17 -14.49 -5.47
N VAL A 218 7.31 -13.60 -4.99
CA VAL A 218 5.91 -13.94 -4.67
C VAL A 218 5.18 -14.30 -5.96
N SER A 219 5.31 -13.46 -6.99
CA SER A 219 4.57 -13.60 -8.25
C SER A 219 4.96 -14.79 -9.11
N SER A 220 6.13 -15.40 -8.89
CA SER A 220 6.52 -16.62 -9.59
C SER A 220 5.54 -17.78 -9.33
N ALA A 221 4.72 -17.69 -8.28
CA ALA A 221 3.62 -18.61 -8.00
C ALA A 221 2.54 -18.64 -9.11
N TRP A 222 2.22 -17.48 -9.67
CA TRP A 222 1.11 -17.32 -10.64
C TRP A 222 1.58 -16.90 -12.03
N ASN A 223 2.86 -16.59 -12.18
CA ASN A 223 3.49 -16.31 -13.48
C ASN A 223 4.20 -17.54 -14.07
N ASP A 224 4.11 -18.71 -13.42
CA ASP A 224 4.66 -19.95 -13.98
C ASP A 224 3.76 -20.45 -15.12
N PRO A 225 4.25 -20.47 -16.38
CA PRO A 225 3.44 -20.88 -17.53
C PRO A 225 3.04 -22.37 -17.50
N ILE A 226 3.66 -23.16 -16.64
CA ILE A 226 3.40 -24.60 -16.50
C ILE A 226 2.41 -24.87 -15.35
N ALA A 227 2.18 -23.90 -14.45
CA ALA A 227 1.29 -24.09 -13.32
C ALA A 227 -0.19 -24.14 -13.75
N PRO A 228 -1.01 -25.04 -13.18
CA PRO A 228 -2.45 -25.06 -13.44
C PRO A 228 -3.11 -23.71 -13.10
N PRO A 229 -3.95 -23.13 -13.98
CA PRO A 229 -4.53 -21.79 -13.79
C PRO A 229 -5.26 -21.62 -12.45
N ASN A 230 -5.94 -22.67 -11.98
CA ASN A 230 -6.67 -22.65 -10.71
C ASN A 230 -5.72 -22.51 -9.50
N LEU A 231 -4.57 -23.21 -9.54
CA LEU A 231 -3.58 -23.16 -8.47
C LEU A 231 -2.87 -21.81 -8.43
N ALA A 232 -2.51 -21.27 -9.61
CA ALA A 232 -1.97 -19.92 -9.75
C ALA A 232 -2.92 -18.87 -9.16
N ARG A 233 -4.23 -18.96 -9.46
CA ARG A 233 -5.25 -18.06 -8.91
C ARG A 233 -5.39 -18.22 -7.39
N GLU A 234 -5.38 -19.44 -6.86
CA GLU A 234 -5.46 -19.70 -5.42
C GLU A 234 -4.30 -19.04 -4.65
N GLU A 235 -3.05 -19.26 -5.08
CA GLU A 235 -1.89 -18.65 -4.43
C GLU A 235 -1.90 -17.12 -4.52
N CYS A 236 -2.33 -16.56 -5.65
CA CYS A 236 -2.48 -15.12 -5.82
C CYS A 236 -3.50 -14.51 -4.83
N ILE A 237 -4.68 -15.13 -4.72
CA ILE A 237 -5.72 -14.72 -3.75
C ILE A 237 -5.22 -14.87 -2.32
N GLN A 238 -4.47 -15.94 -2.01
CA GLN A 238 -3.93 -16.15 -0.66
C GLN A 238 -2.88 -15.10 -0.28
N ALA A 239 -2.04 -14.67 -1.23
CA ALA A 239 -1.10 -13.56 -1.01
C ALA A 239 -1.86 -12.24 -0.77
N LEU A 240 -2.92 -11.97 -1.54
CA LEU A 240 -3.77 -10.79 -1.35
C LEU A 240 -4.47 -10.78 0.01
N LYS A 241 -5.05 -11.91 0.42
CA LYS A 241 -5.65 -12.08 1.75
C LYS A 241 -4.64 -11.79 2.87
N THR A 242 -3.41 -12.26 2.70
CA THR A 242 -2.35 -12.03 3.68
C THR A 242 -1.93 -10.54 3.74
N ALA A 243 -1.81 -9.88 2.59
CA ALA A 243 -1.54 -8.44 2.55
C ALA A 243 -2.66 -7.64 3.24
N PHE A 244 -3.92 -7.99 2.96
CA PHE A 244 -5.08 -7.35 3.59
C PHE A 244 -5.14 -7.60 5.10
N ALA A 245 -4.81 -8.82 5.55
CA ALA A 245 -4.67 -9.15 6.97
C ALA A 245 -3.67 -8.23 7.70
N PHE A 246 -2.51 -7.97 7.10
CA PHE A 246 -1.53 -7.04 7.68
C PHE A 246 -2.03 -5.59 7.68
N LEU A 247 -2.75 -5.17 6.63
CA LEU A 247 -3.41 -3.86 6.58
C LEU A 247 -4.48 -3.70 7.68
N CYS A 248 -5.22 -4.77 8.00
CA CYS A 248 -6.17 -4.78 9.13
C CYS A 248 -5.47 -4.73 10.51
N GLY A 249 -4.16 -4.93 10.59
CA GLY A 249 -3.39 -4.87 11.84
C GLY A 249 -3.11 -6.22 12.49
N ILE A 250 -3.17 -7.32 11.73
CA ILE A 250 -2.59 -8.59 12.18
C ILE A 250 -1.09 -8.38 12.41
N PRO A 251 -0.53 -8.83 13.55
CA PRO A 251 0.87 -8.60 13.88
C PRO A 251 1.83 -9.07 12.78
N LEU A 252 2.80 -8.21 12.48
CA LEU A 252 3.90 -8.51 11.56
C LEU A 252 4.96 -9.40 12.21
N GLY A 253 4.75 -9.87 13.44
CA GLY A 253 5.50 -10.97 13.98
C GLY A 253 4.99 -11.59 15.27
N PRO A 254 5.71 -12.62 15.76
CA PRO A 254 5.27 -13.39 16.91
C PRO A 254 5.44 -12.61 18.21
N ASP A 255 6.21 -11.52 18.21
CA ASP A 255 6.35 -10.65 19.37
C ASP A 255 5.02 -9.93 19.63
N PRO A 256 4.38 -10.15 20.79
CA PRO A 256 3.12 -9.50 21.15
C PRO A 256 3.21 -7.97 21.18
N LYS A 257 4.43 -7.40 21.27
CA LYS A 257 4.67 -5.94 21.22
C LYS A 257 4.63 -5.38 19.79
N ASP A 258 4.72 -6.23 18.76
CA ASP A 258 4.67 -5.84 17.34
C ASP A 258 3.23 -5.55 16.87
N LYS A 259 2.23 -5.62 17.76
CA LYS A 259 0.82 -5.23 17.52
C LYS A 259 0.65 -3.77 17.06
N THR A 260 1.65 -2.93 17.26
CA THR A 260 1.61 -1.48 16.97
C THR A 260 2.30 -1.08 15.68
N ARG A 261 2.99 -2.00 15.00
CA ARG A 261 3.78 -1.65 13.82
C ARG A 261 2.90 -1.65 12.57
N ASP A 262 2.75 -0.48 11.96
CA ASP A 262 2.09 -0.35 10.68
C ASP A 262 2.86 -1.10 9.57
N PRO A 263 2.15 -1.75 8.62
CA PRO A 263 2.77 -2.34 7.46
C PRO A 263 3.42 -1.25 6.60
N SER A 264 4.64 -1.54 6.14
CA SER A 264 5.37 -0.63 5.29
C SER A 264 4.71 -0.46 3.92
N PRO A 265 4.77 0.76 3.33
CA PRO A 265 4.33 1.02 1.95
C PRO A 265 5.03 0.15 0.90
N THR A 266 6.16 -0.50 1.21
CA THR A 266 6.79 -1.46 0.28
C THR A 266 5.91 -2.67 -0.04
N LEU A 267 4.88 -2.93 0.76
CA LEU A 267 3.84 -3.91 0.45
C LEU A 267 3.10 -3.58 -0.86
N ALA A 268 3.05 -2.31 -1.28
CA ALA A 268 2.51 -1.89 -2.57
C ALA A 268 3.17 -2.60 -3.77
N CYS A 269 4.45 -3.00 -3.67
CA CYS A 269 5.14 -3.74 -4.73
C CYS A 269 4.46 -5.08 -5.05
N LEU A 270 3.70 -5.66 -4.11
CA LEU A 270 2.91 -6.85 -4.36
C LEU A 270 1.81 -6.59 -5.39
N PHE A 271 1.12 -5.45 -5.27
CA PHE A 271 0.02 -5.07 -6.14
C PHE A 271 0.46 -4.85 -7.59
N ASP A 272 1.67 -4.31 -7.79
CA ASP A 272 2.28 -4.19 -9.11
C ASP A 272 2.64 -5.55 -9.75
N ALA A 273 2.81 -6.58 -8.93
CA ALA A 273 3.19 -7.93 -9.38
C ALA A 273 1.98 -8.87 -9.56
N MET A 274 0.78 -8.41 -9.20
CA MET A 274 -0.47 -9.18 -9.34
C MET A 274 -1.09 -8.99 -10.73
N PRO A 275 -1.73 -10.03 -11.30
CA PRO A 275 -2.42 -9.91 -12.59
C PRO A 275 -3.57 -8.91 -12.50
N HIS A 276 -3.76 -8.07 -13.52
CA HIS A 276 -4.85 -7.09 -13.52
C HIS A 276 -6.22 -7.75 -13.75
N GLU A 277 -6.24 -8.94 -14.34
CA GLU A 277 -7.44 -9.71 -14.70
C GLU A 277 -8.24 -10.15 -13.47
N ILE A 278 -7.59 -10.26 -12.30
CA ILE A 278 -8.28 -10.64 -11.07
C ILE A 278 -8.97 -9.47 -10.38
N ILE A 279 -8.57 -8.22 -10.65
CA ILE A 279 -9.08 -7.00 -10.02
C ILE A 279 -10.62 -6.92 -10.07
N PRO A 280 -11.29 -7.15 -11.22
CA PRO A 280 -12.76 -7.08 -11.28
C PRO A 280 -13.46 -8.08 -10.36
N SER A 281 -12.89 -9.28 -10.17
CA SER A 281 -13.45 -10.31 -9.28
C SER A 281 -13.24 -10.02 -7.80
N VAL A 282 -12.18 -9.27 -7.47
CA VAL A 282 -11.77 -8.99 -6.09
C VAL A 282 -12.78 -8.08 -5.37
N ALA A 283 -13.41 -7.12 -6.07
CA ALA A 283 -14.45 -6.29 -5.45
C ALA A 283 -15.60 -7.14 -4.88
N SER A 284 -16.07 -8.14 -5.63
CA SER A 284 -17.13 -9.07 -5.19
C SER A 284 -16.67 -9.95 -4.02
N ASP A 285 -15.40 -10.38 -4.01
CA ASP A 285 -14.85 -11.17 -2.92
C ASP A 285 -14.72 -10.34 -1.63
N ILE A 286 -14.30 -9.07 -1.75
CA ILE A 286 -14.28 -8.11 -0.65
C ILE A 286 -15.70 -7.85 -0.15
N ALA A 287 -16.68 -7.72 -1.05
CA ALA A 287 -18.06 -7.48 -0.68
C ALA A 287 -18.64 -8.62 0.19
N LYS A 288 -18.24 -9.87 -0.08
CA LYS A 288 -18.64 -11.05 0.72
C LYS A 288 -17.92 -11.14 2.07
N LEU A 289 -16.68 -10.67 2.14
CA LEU A 289 -15.84 -10.75 3.35
C LEU A 289 -16.04 -9.57 4.29
N ALA A 290 -16.28 -8.36 3.77
CA ALA A 290 -16.38 -7.15 4.57
C ALA A 290 -17.43 -7.23 5.70
N PRO A 291 -18.61 -7.86 5.53
CA PRO A 291 -19.58 -8.04 6.62
C PRO A 291 -19.07 -8.92 7.77
N GLN A 292 -18.05 -9.75 7.54
CA GLN A 292 -17.48 -10.67 8.53
C GLN A 292 -16.33 -10.04 9.34
N LEU A 293 -15.93 -8.82 9.00
CA LEU A 293 -14.80 -8.12 9.60
C LEU A 293 -15.27 -6.92 10.41
N GLU A 294 -14.53 -6.61 11.48
CA GLU A 294 -14.79 -5.45 12.32
C GLU A 294 -14.54 -4.14 11.54
N GLU A 295 -15.44 -3.17 11.67
CA GLU A 295 -15.35 -1.87 10.98
C GLU A 295 -14.05 -1.10 11.26
N PRO A 296 -13.52 -1.06 12.50
CA PRO A 296 -12.21 -0.45 12.77
C PRO A 296 -11.06 -1.10 11.99
N SER A 297 -11.15 -2.40 11.70
CA SER A 297 -10.13 -3.10 10.91
C SER A 297 -10.21 -2.70 9.44
N LEU A 298 -11.42 -2.55 8.90
CA LEU A 298 -11.66 -2.08 7.53
C LEU A 298 -11.20 -0.62 7.36
N LEU A 299 -11.55 0.26 8.29
CA LEU A 299 -11.10 1.66 8.33
C LEU A 299 -9.57 1.75 8.40
N ARG A 300 -8.94 0.97 9.28
CA ARG A 300 -7.48 0.93 9.39
C ARG A 300 -6.81 0.47 8.10
N ALA A 301 -7.32 -0.60 7.49
CA ALA A 301 -6.73 -1.17 6.28
C ALA A 301 -6.80 -0.21 5.09
N SER A 302 -7.98 0.34 4.85
CA SER A 302 -8.22 1.30 3.77
C SER A 302 -7.58 2.67 4.03
N GLY A 303 -7.59 3.14 5.28
CA GLY A 303 -6.89 4.36 5.69
C GLY A 303 -5.39 4.29 5.41
N ARG A 304 -4.74 3.17 5.75
CA ARG A 304 -3.31 2.95 5.45
C ARG A 304 -3.02 2.91 3.94
N LEU A 305 -3.89 2.29 3.14
CA LEU A 305 -3.75 2.29 1.68
C LEU A 305 -3.85 3.70 1.10
N LEU A 306 -4.81 4.51 1.57
CA LEU A 306 -5.00 5.88 1.11
C LEU A 306 -3.86 6.83 1.51
N GLU A 307 -3.07 6.46 2.52
CA GLU A 307 -1.85 7.20 2.92
C GLU A 307 -0.64 6.90 2.04
N TRP A 308 -0.64 5.78 1.31
CA TRP A 308 0.46 5.42 0.43
C TRP A 308 0.48 6.32 -0.83
N ARG A 309 1.63 6.34 -1.49
CA ARG A 309 1.79 7.05 -2.77
C ARG A 309 0.99 6.31 -3.84
N MET A 310 0.11 7.04 -4.53
CA MET A 310 -0.76 6.51 -5.59
C MET A 310 -0.03 6.30 -6.92
N GLU A 311 1.03 5.49 -6.87
CA GLU A 311 1.85 5.09 -8.01
C GLU A 311 1.53 3.64 -8.41
N GLY A 312 1.75 3.31 -9.69
CA GLY A 312 1.59 1.94 -10.18
C GLY A 312 0.17 1.40 -10.02
N ALA A 313 0.03 0.17 -9.55
CA ALA A 313 -1.26 -0.49 -9.42
C ALA A 313 -2.03 -0.10 -8.13
N VAL A 314 -1.40 0.63 -7.19
CA VAL A 314 -1.98 0.91 -5.86
C VAL A 314 -3.35 1.59 -5.96
N SER A 315 -3.54 2.55 -6.87
CA SER A 315 -4.81 3.25 -7.02
C SER A 315 -5.93 2.31 -7.47
N SER A 316 -5.67 1.44 -8.44
CA SER A 316 -6.65 0.47 -8.97
C SER A 316 -7.06 -0.56 -7.92
N TRP A 317 -6.11 -1.03 -7.11
CA TRP A 317 -6.39 -1.95 -6.01
C TRP A 317 -7.15 -1.27 -4.87
N THR A 318 -6.79 -0.03 -4.55
CA THR A 318 -7.47 0.77 -3.53
C THR A 318 -8.90 1.09 -3.96
N GLU A 319 -9.11 1.51 -5.21
CA GLU A 319 -10.47 1.77 -5.71
C GLU A 319 -11.31 0.49 -5.69
N THR A 320 -10.74 -0.65 -6.10
CA THR A 320 -11.42 -1.96 -6.05
C THR A 320 -11.84 -2.34 -4.62
N LEU A 321 -10.99 -2.06 -3.63
CA LEU A 321 -11.33 -2.24 -2.22
C LEU A 321 -12.53 -1.36 -1.81
N LEU A 322 -12.49 -0.08 -2.14
CA LEU A 322 -13.56 0.86 -1.81
C LEU A 322 -14.88 0.51 -2.53
N ARG A 323 -14.80 0.03 -3.77
CA ARG A 323 -15.96 -0.50 -4.51
C ARG A 323 -16.52 -1.77 -3.86
N GLY A 324 -15.67 -2.64 -3.33
CA GLY A 324 -16.10 -3.80 -2.53
C GLY A 324 -16.84 -3.38 -1.26
N TYR A 325 -16.39 -2.31 -0.59
CA TYR A 325 -17.12 -1.75 0.56
C TYR A 325 -18.47 -1.15 0.16
N LEU A 326 -18.53 -0.48 -0.98
CA LEU A 326 -19.79 0.03 -1.51
C LEU A 326 -20.78 -1.10 -1.79
N GLN A 327 -20.34 -2.19 -2.43
CA GLN A 327 -21.15 -3.39 -2.68
C GLN A 327 -21.60 -4.08 -1.38
N ALA A 328 -20.76 -4.06 -0.34
CA ALA A 328 -21.10 -4.54 1.00
C ALA A 328 -21.98 -3.57 1.81
N LYS A 329 -22.44 -2.46 1.20
CA LYS A 329 -23.22 -1.40 1.84
C LYS A 329 -22.52 -0.75 3.04
N LYS A 330 -21.19 -0.78 3.09
CA LYS A 330 -20.36 -0.13 4.14
C LYS A 330 -20.11 1.35 3.81
N ILE A 331 -21.18 2.11 3.56
CA ILE A 331 -21.09 3.51 3.10
C ILE A 331 -20.49 4.43 4.17
N HIS A 332 -20.81 4.22 5.45
CA HIS A 332 -20.24 5.03 6.54
C HIS A 332 -18.71 5.01 6.56
N ILE A 333 -18.09 3.86 6.27
CA ILE A 333 -16.62 3.73 6.12
C ILE A 333 -16.13 4.66 5.02
N LEU A 334 -16.81 4.68 3.87
CA LEU A 334 -16.43 5.53 2.74
C LEU A 334 -16.56 7.02 3.09
N ILE A 335 -17.57 7.41 3.87
CA ILE A 335 -17.78 8.79 4.35
C ILE A 335 -16.63 9.22 5.26
N GLU A 336 -16.30 8.37 6.24
CA GLU A 336 -15.22 8.62 7.20
C GLU A 336 -13.87 8.74 6.49
N LEU A 337 -13.55 7.79 5.60
CA LEU A 337 -12.33 7.86 4.77
C LEU A 337 -12.30 9.08 3.87
N THR A 338 -13.43 9.49 3.30
CA THR A 338 -13.52 10.71 2.49
C THR A 338 -13.15 11.92 3.33
N THR A 339 -13.72 12.02 4.54
CA THR A 339 -13.47 13.14 5.45
C THR A 339 -12.00 13.19 5.91
N GLU A 340 -11.42 12.04 6.28
CA GLU A 340 -10.06 12.00 6.84
C GLU A 340 -8.95 12.02 5.79
N LYS A 341 -9.14 11.31 4.65
CA LYS A 341 -8.06 11.01 3.70
C LYS A 341 -8.11 11.83 2.41
N CYS A 342 -9.18 12.57 2.15
CA CYS A 342 -9.29 13.36 0.92
C CYS A 342 -8.20 14.44 0.81
N ARG A 343 -7.91 15.19 1.88
CA ARG A 343 -6.87 16.24 1.84
C ARG A 343 -5.46 15.69 1.55
N PRO A 344 -4.97 14.61 2.19
CA PRO A 344 -3.73 13.94 1.78
C PRO A 344 -3.72 13.52 0.30
N LEU A 345 -4.81 12.92 -0.21
CA LEU A 345 -4.91 12.49 -1.61
C LEU A 345 -4.88 13.67 -2.58
N LEU A 346 -5.56 14.78 -2.25
CA LEU A 346 -5.52 16.01 -3.04
C LEU A 346 -4.10 16.57 -3.13
N ASN A 347 -3.30 16.51 -2.06
CA ASN A 347 -1.89 16.93 -2.14
C ASN A 347 -1.07 16.06 -3.10
N GLN A 348 -1.40 14.78 -3.27
CA GLN A 348 -0.73 13.91 -4.23
C GLN A 348 -1.02 14.29 -5.70
N LEU A 349 -2.06 15.09 -5.98
CA LEU A 349 -2.34 15.60 -7.34
C LEU A 349 -1.27 16.59 -7.84
N LEU A 350 -0.57 17.24 -6.92
CA LEU A 350 0.51 18.19 -7.24
C LEU A 350 1.77 17.48 -7.76
N ALA A 351 1.96 16.19 -7.46
CA ALA A 351 3.11 15.42 -7.92
C ALA A 351 2.75 14.62 -9.18
N PRO A 352 3.43 14.82 -10.33
CA PRO A 352 3.10 14.16 -11.60
C PRO A 352 3.05 12.63 -11.51
N GLU A 353 3.92 12.02 -10.71
CA GLU A 353 4.05 10.56 -10.61
C GLU A 353 2.84 9.90 -9.93
N THR A 354 2.17 10.62 -9.02
CA THR A 354 1.00 10.12 -8.26
C THR A 354 -0.32 10.67 -8.78
N ARG A 355 -0.27 11.66 -9.68
CA ARG A 355 -1.42 12.47 -10.10
C ARG A 355 -2.59 11.65 -10.62
N GLN A 356 -2.33 10.74 -11.56
CA GLN A 356 -3.39 9.93 -12.18
C GLN A 356 -4.09 9.03 -11.17
N GLY A 357 -3.31 8.30 -10.35
CA GLY A 357 -3.85 7.38 -9.35
C GLY A 357 -4.57 8.12 -8.21
N ALA A 358 -4.03 9.26 -7.77
CA ALA A 358 -4.69 10.10 -6.76
C ALA A 358 -6.00 10.69 -7.31
N PHE A 359 -6.03 11.13 -8.57
CA PHE A 359 -7.23 11.71 -9.17
C PHE A 359 -8.36 10.69 -9.29
N GLN A 360 -8.03 9.46 -9.69
CA GLN A 360 -8.97 8.34 -9.73
C GLN A 360 -9.70 8.15 -8.39
N LEU A 361 -8.96 8.16 -7.27
CA LEU A 361 -9.53 7.99 -5.93
C LEU A 361 -10.27 9.22 -5.42
N VAL A 362 -9.71 10.43 -5.63
CA VAL A 362 -10.39 11.69 -5.27
C VAL A 362 -11.73 11.80 -5.99
N ARG A 363 -11.76 11.47 -7.28
CA ARG A 363 -12.97 11.48 -8.09
C ARG A 363 -14.00 10.47 -7.57
N PHE A 364 -13.57 9.27 -7.21
CA PHE A 364 -14.43 8.26 -6.58
C PHE A 364 -15.02 8.74 -5.25
N LEU A 365 -14.19 9.30 -4.36
CA LEU A 365 -14.60 9.71 -3.01
C LEU A 365 -15.50 10.96 -3.03
N LEU A 366 -15.06 12.05 -3.68
CA LEU A 366 -15.80 13.31 -3.66
C LEU A 366 -17.09 13.25 -4.48
N LEU A 367 -17.08 12.67 -5.68
CA LEU A 367 -18.32 12.55 -6.48
C LEU A 367 -19.27 11.47 -5.93
N GLY A 368 -18.75 10.52 -5.14
CA GLY A 368 -19.58 9.53 -4.45
C GLY A 368 -20.22 10.07 -3.17
N CYS A 369 -19.51 10.92 -2.42
CA CYS A 369 -19.96 11.54 -1.18
C CYS A 369 -20.93 12.72 -1.43
N GLN A 370 -22.12 12.44 -1.94
CA GLN A 370 -23.07 13.47 -2.40
C GLN A 370 -23.97 14.07 -1.30
N HIS A 371 -23.98 13.48 -0.10
CA HIS A 371 -24.88 13.85 1.00
C HIS A 371 -24.33 14.97 1.89
N THR A 372 -23.03 15.28 1.82
CA THR A 372 -22.40 16.36 2.59
C THR A 372 -21.45 17.17 1.73
N SER A 373 -21.49 18.48 1.86
CA SER A 373 -20.57 19.40 1.16
C SER A 373 -19.28 19.66 1.94
N ARG A 374 -19.17 19.16 3.18
CA ARG A 374 -18.12 19.54 4.14
C ARG A 374 -16.71 19.31 3.58
N THR A 375 -16.40 18.06 3.21
CA THR A 375 -15.06 17.70 2.71
C THR A 375 -14.70 18.46 1.44
N PHE A 376 -15.66 18.67 0.53
CA PHE A 376 -15.42 19.47 -0.67
C PHE A 376 -15.10 20.93 -0.33
N ARG A 377 -15.95 21.59 0.48
CA ARG A 377 -15.79 23.00 0.86
C ARG A 377 -14.50 23.26 1.62
N GLU A 378 -14.19 22.43 2.62
CA GLU A 378 -12.95 22.54 3.42
C GLU A 378 -11.68 22.46 2.56
N ASN A 379 -11.75 21.84 1.37
CA ASN A 379 -10.62 21.66 0.47
C ASN A 379 -10.60 22.62 -0.74
N ILE A 380 -11.55 23.57 -0.86
CA ILE A 380 -11.57 24.57 -1.95
C ILE A 380 -10.21 25.28 -2.14
N PRO A 381 -9.53 25.78 -1.09
CA PRO A 381 -8.24 26.45 -1.26
C PRO A 381 -7.16 25.55 -1.89
N LEU A 382 -7.18 24.25 -1.57
CA LEU A 382 -6.24 23.28 -2.14
C LEU A 382 -6.62 22.95 -3.60
N LEU A 383 -7.91 22.84 -3.92
CA LEU A 383 -8.39 22.65 -5.28
C LEU A 383 -8.02 23.82 -6.20
N VAL A 384 -8.10 25.06 -5.70
CA VAL A 384 -7.61 26.26 -6.40
C VAL A 384 -6.12 26.15 -6.69
N LYS A 385 -5.31 25.83 -5.67
CA LYS A 385 -3.85 25.65 -5.83
C LYS A 385 -3.51 24.57 -6.88
N ILE A 386 -4.23 23.45 -6.88
CA ILE A 386 -4.05 22.37 -7.87
C ILE A 386 -4.39 22.89 -9.27
N ALA A 387 -5.53 23.59 -9.42
CA ALA A 387 -5.94 24.15 -10.70
C ALA A 387 -4.92 25.15 -11.25
N GLU A 388 -4.37 26.03 -10.40
CA GLU A 388 -3.32 26.98 -10.78
C GLU A 388 -2.02 26.28 -11.20
N SER A 389 -1.61 25.22 -10.50
CA SER A 389 -0.46 24.39 -10.89
C SER A 389 -0.67 23.80 -12.29
N TYR A 390 -1.84 23.23 -12.55
CA TYR A 390 -2.19 22.65 -13.85
C TYR A 390 -2.24 23.71 -14.96
N GLN A 391 -2.74 24.92 -14.67
CA GLN A 391 -2.70 26.02 -15.63
C GLN A 391 -1.28 26.42 -16.00
N LYS A 392 -0.37 26.45 -15.01
CA LYS A 392 1.04 26.78 -15.24
C LYS A 392 1.71 25.70 -16.09
N GLU A 393 1.55 24.43 -15.72
CA GLU A 393 2.11 23.29 -16.45
C GLU A 393 1.59 23.23 -17.90
N ARG A 394 0.28 23.45 -18.11
CA ARG A 394 -0.34 23.49 -19.44
C ARG A 394 0.28 24.54 -20.38
N LYS A 395 0.84 25.64 -19.84
CA LYS A 395 1.52 26.69 -20.62
C LYS A 395 2.96 26.32 -20.96
N GLU A 396 3.62 25.46 -20.18
CA GLU A 396 5.06 25.23 -20.23
C GLU A 396 5.48 24.04 -21.13
N LYS A 397 4.67 22.96 -21.26
CA LYS A 397 4.62 21.95 -22.36
C LYS A 397 3.87 20.65 -21.93
N GLU A 398 3.48 19.87 -22.95
CA GLU A 398 2.90 18.50 -23.01
C GLU A 398 1.36 18.34 -23.06
N GLU A 399 0.89 17.71 -24.16
CA GLU A 399 -0.49 17.30 -24.44
C GLU A 399 -1.01 16.20 -23.50
N LYS A 400 -0.12 15.43 -22.85
CA LYS A 400 -0.44 14.14 -22.25
C LYS A 400 -1.37 14.22 -21.02
N ASP A 401 -1.30 15.31 -20.26
CA ASP A 401 -2.11 15.51 -19.06
C ASP A 401 -3.34 16.42 -19.29
N THR A 402 -3.53 16.94 -20.52
CA THR A 402 -4.62 17.87 -20.81
C THR A 402 -6.00 17.27 -20.54
N ALA A 403 -6.19 15.98 -20.82
CA ALA A 403 -7.43 15.27 -20.52
C ALA A 403 -7.69 15.16 -19.00
N LEU A 404 -6.66 14.92 -18.20
CA LEU A 404 -6.78 14.85 -16.74
C LEU A 404 -7.12 16.23 -16.15
N PHE A 405 -6.48 17.30 -16.64
CA PHE A 405 -6.76 18.67 -16.21
C PHE A 405 -8.20 19.07 -16.54
N GLY A 406 -8.68 18.70 -17.74
CA GLY A 406 -10.08 18.87 -18.13
C GLY A 406 -11.02 18.12 -17.18
N ALA A 407 -10.78 16.82 -16.97
CA ALA A 407 -11.58 15.99 -16.08
C ALA A 407 -11.59 16.49 -14.63
N PHE A 408 -10.49 17.08 -14.15
CA PHE A 408 -10.42 17.72 -12.84
C PHE A 408 -11.33 18.96 -12.76
N GLY A 409 -11.32 19.81 -13.80
CA GLY A 409 -12.23 20.94 -13.92
C GLY A 409 -13.70 20.50 -13.94
N GLU A 410 -14.04 19.50 -14.74
CA GLU A 410 -15.39 18.92 -14.80
C GLU A 410 -15.85 18.39 -13.44
N MET A 411 -14.98 17.67 -12.72
CA MET A 411 -15.27 17.19 -11.37
C MET A 411 -15.61 18.35 -10.42
N CYS A 412 -14.82 19.43 -10.46
CA CYS A 412 -15.08 20.61 -9.62
C CYS A 412 -16.41 21.29 -9.98
N TYR A 413 -16.76 21.39 -11.27
CA TYR A 413 -18.08 21.89 -11.70
C TYR A 413 -19.22 21.01 -11.16
N CYS A 414 -19.08 19.68 -11.27
CA CYS A 414 -20.09 18.74 -10.75
C CYS A 414 -20.26 18.89 -9.23
N LEU A 415 -19.18 19.07 -8.47
CA LEU A 415 -19.23 19.26 -7.02
C LEU A 415 -19.89 20.58 -6.62
N MET A 416 -19.59 21.68 -7.33
CA MET A 416 -20.26 22.96 -7.11
C MET A 416 -21.76 22.90 -7.45
N TYR A 417 -22.12 22.15 -8.49
CA TYR A 417 -23.51 21.91 -8.88
C TYR A 417 -24.26 21.07 -7.83
N GLN A 418 -23.68 19.94 -7.43
CA GLN A 418 -24.25 19.05 -6.41
C GLN A 418 -24.43 19.75 -5.05
N HIS A 419 -23.47 20.61 -4.68
CA HIS A 419 -23.47 21.35 -3.43
C HIS A 419 -23.73 22.85 -3.66
N ALA A 420 -24.80 23.17 -4.37
CA ALA A 420 -25.23 24.55 -4.56
C ALA A 420 -25.54 25.25 -3.22
N GLY A 421 -25.52 26.59 -3.21
CA GLY A 421 -25.82 27.42 -2.03
C GLY A 421 -24.67 28.26 -1.49
N TYR A 422 -23.46 28.12 -2.06
CA TYR A 422 -22.25 28.83 -1.61
C TYR A 422 -21.55 29.61 -2.75
N PRO A 423 -22.26 30.50 -3.47
CA PRO A 423 -21.73 31.12 -4.69
C PRO A 423 -20.45 31.92 -4.44
N VAL A 424 -20.34 32.63 -3.31
CA VAL A 424 -19.17 33.45 -2.97
C VAL A 424 -17.93 32.59 -2.70
N GLU A 425 -18.09 31.47 -1.98
CA GLU A 425 -17.00 30.54 -1.69
C GLU A 425 -16.45 29.88 -2.96
N TYR A 426 -17.29 29.71 -3.98
CA TYR A 426 -16.96 29.01 -5.22
C TYR A 426 -16.29 29.90 -6.27
N ILE A 427 -16.31 31.24 -6.11
CA ILE A 427 -15.72 32.17 -7.09
C ILE A 427 -14.25 31.84 -7.41
N PRO A 428 -13.34 31.73 -6.42
CA PRO A 428 -11.92 31.51 -6.72
C PRO A 428 -11.68 30.18 -7.43
N LEU A 429 -12.44 29.14 -7.06
CA LEU A 429 -12.35 27.83 -7.71
C LEU A 429 -12.87 27.89 -9.14
N LYS A 430 -14.03 28.51 -9.38
CA LYS A 430 -14.62 28.66 -10.70
C LYS A 430 -13.71 29.42 -11.65
N GLU A 431 -13.09 30.50 -11.19
CA GLU A 431 -12.10 31.25 -11.95
C GLU A 431 -10.87 30.39 -12.30
N ALA A 432 -10.34 29.64 -11.32
CA ALA A 432 -9.19 28.78 -11.52
C ALA A 432 -9.47 27.59 -12.47
N ILE A 433 -10.66 26.97 -12.45
CA ILE A 433 -10.95 25.84 -13.34
C ILE A 433 -11.44 26.25 -14.73
N SER A 434 -11.90 27.50 -14.91
CA SER A 434 -12.40 28.01 -16.21
C SER A 434 -11.39 27.93 -17.35
N ARG A 435 -10.09 27.93 -17.01
CA ARG A 435 -8.97 27.80 -17.95
C ARG A 435 -8.54 26.35 -18.18
N LEU A 436 -9.10 25.41 -17.44
CA LEU A 436 -8.81 23.98 -17.55
C LEU A 436 -9.89 23.27 -18.38
N ALA A 437 -11.16 23.51 -18.05
CA ALA A 437 -12.32 22.91 -18.71
C ALA A 437 -13.42 23.96 -18.97
N SER A 438 -14.16 23.77 -20.06
CA SER A 438 -15.45 24.44 -20.25
C SER A 438 -16.44 23.93 -19.22
N SER A 439 -17.35 24.81 -18.76
CA SER A 439 -18.46 24.40 -17.90
C SER A 439 -19.27 23.29 -18.58
N PRO A 440 -19.41 22.09 -17.98
CA PRO A 440 -20.25 21.04 -18.54
C PRO A 440 -21.72 21.47 -18.56
N THR A 441 -22.53 20.82 -19.41
CA THR A 441 -23.97 21.05 -19.39
C THR A 441 -24.60 20.46 -18.13
N GLU A 442 -25.80 20.89 -17.77
CA GLU A 442 -26.54 20.30 -16.64
C GLU A 442 -26.72 18.78 -16.80
N SER A 443 -27.02 18.33 -18.02
CA SER A 443 -27.14 16.92 -18.37
C SER A 443 -25.84 16.16 -18.12
N ASP A 444 -24.69 16.71 -18.55
CA ASP A 444 -23.38 16.09 -18.34
C ASP A 444 -23.03 15.99 -16.85
N MET A 445 -23.30 17.05 -16.08
CA MET A 445 -23.07 17.07 -14.64
C MET A 445 -23.92 16.00 -13.93
N LEU A 446 -25.20 15.89 -14.28
CA LEU A 446 -26.09 14.87 -13.75
C LEU A 446 -25.64 13.45 -14.11
N ASN A 447 -25.23 13.22 -15.37
CA ASN A 447 -24.71 11.92 -15.82
C ASN A 447 -23.45 11.52 -15.05
N ILE A 448 -22.53 12.46 -14.83
CA ILE A 448 -21.32 12.23 -14.04
C ILE A 448 -21.69 11.94 -12.58
N LEU A 449 -22.55 12.74 -11.97
CA LEU A 449 -22.98 12.53 -10.57
C LEU A 449 -23.67 11.17 -10.40
N GLN A 450 -24.57 10.79 -11.31
CA GLN A 450 -25.24 9.49 -11.25
C GLN A 450 -24.24 8.34 -11.40
N LYS A 451 -23.25 8.45 -12.29
CA LYS A 451 -22.21 7.43 -12.49
C LYS A 451 -21.39 7.14 -11.23
N TYR A 452 -21.15 8.16 -10.40
CA TYR A 452 -20.32 8.03 -9.19
C TYR A 452 -21.13 7.92 -7.90
N ALA A 453 -22.44 8.13 -7.95
CA ALA A 453 -23.32 8.06 -6.78
C ALA A 453 -23.21 6.70 -6.07
N TRP A 454 -23.05 6.73 -4.75
CA TRP A 454 -23.17 5.55 -3.91
C TRP A 454 -24.64 5.18 -3.75
N GLN A 455 -25.27 4.67 -4.83
CA GLN A 455 -26.68 4.31 -4.84
C GLN A 455 -26.93 3.12 -3.90
N GLN A 456 -27.98 3.21 -3.09
CA GLN A 456 -28.54 2.05 -2.41
C GLN A 456 -29.66 1.50 -3.28
N ASP A 457 -29.50 0.28 -3.79
CA ASP A 457 -30.63 -0.46 -4.33
C ASP A 457 -31.61 -0.72 -3.18
N GLY A 458 -32.75 -0.02 -3.22
CA GLY A 458 -33.98 -0.41 -2.51
C GLY A 458 -34.30 0.27 -1.19
N ASP A 459 -33.69 1.39 -0.80
CA ASP A 459 -34.12 2.12 0.41
C ASP A 459 -34.27 3.63 0.17
N ASP A 460 -35.53 4.07 0.15
CA ASP A 460 -35.97 5.46 0.21
C ASP A 460 -35.74 6.09 1.61
N ASN A 461 -34.90 5.47 2.43
CA ASN A 461 -34.57 5.93 3.78
C ASN A 461 -33.15 6.52 3.78
N ARG A 462 -33.10 7.84 3.58
CA ARG A 462 -31.96 8.66 4.00
C ARG A 462 -31.63 8.33 5.46
N ILE A 463 -30.57 7.56 5.69
CA ILE A 463 -29.97 7.40 7.01
C ILE A 463 -29.38 8.75 7.40
N ILE A 464 -30.23 9.62 7.96
CA ILE A 464 -29.81 10.75 8.77
C ILE A 464 -29.70 10.18 10.18
N ASP A 465 -28.46 9.99 10.63
CA ASP A 465 -28.19 9.67 12.02
C ASP A 465 -28.77 10.80 12.91
N ARG A 466 -29.56 10.41 13.92
CA ARG A 466 -30.37 11.34 14.75
C ARG A 466 -29.52 12.18 15.70
N SER A 467 -28.22 11.94 15.76
CA SER A 467 -27.22 12.68 16.53
C SER A 467 -26.80 14.02 15.87
N ASP A 468 -26.89 14.13 14.54
CA ASP A 468 -26.43 15.31 13.78
C ASP A 468 -27.53 16.32 13.42
N GLN A 469 -28.79 16.07 13.83
CA GLN A 469 -29.91 16.98 13.55
C GLN A 469 -29.78 18.36 14.23
N LYS A 470 -29.00 18.48 15.32
CA LYS A 470 -28.75 19.78 15.98
C LYS A 470 -27.82 20.69 15.17
N THR A 471 -26.82 20.13 14.50
CA THR A 471 -25.84 20.89 13.71
C THR A 471 -26.43 21.29 12.35
N LEU A 472 -27.24 20.41 11.74
CA LEU A 472 -27.89 20.67 10.45
C LEU A 472 -29.02 21.71 10.50
N THR A 473 -29.68 21.87 11.65
CA THR A 473 -30.72 22.90 11.84
C THR A 473 -30.11 24.29 12.01
N GLU A 474 -28.95 24.40 12.67
CA GLU A 474 -28.22 25.66 12.79
C GLU A 474 -27.54 26.07 11.48
N GLU A 475 -26.99 25.14 10.69
CA GLU A 475 -26.40 25.47 9.38
C GLU A 475 -27.44 25.83 8.30
N ARG A 476 -28.63 25.20 8.30
CA ARG A 476 -29.72 25.54 7.35
C ARG A 476 -30.35 26.90 7.62
N SER A 477 -30.31 27.39 8.86
CA SER A 477 -30.78 28.74 9.21
C SER A 477 -29.99 29.86 8.51
N ARG A 478 -28.83 29.54 7.92
CA ARG A 478 -27.98 30.47 7.15
C ARG A 478 -28.03 30.25 5.63
N SER A 479 -28.83 29.29 5.13
CA SER A 479 -29.04 29.08 3.70
C SER A 479 -30.20 29.94 3.19
N THR A 480 -30.06 30.52 1.99
CA THR A 480 -31.06 31.38 1.35
C THR A 480 -32.45 30.71 1.37
N PRO A 481 -33.49 31.38 1.89
CA PRO A 481 -34.85 30.82 1.91
C PRO A 481 -35.31 30.41 0.51
N LEU A 482 -35.86 29.19 0.36
CA LEU A 482 -36.47 28.74 -0.89
C LEU A 482 -37.68 29.63 -1.22
N GLY A 483 -37.78 30.11 -2.47
CA GLY A 483 -38.81 31.07 -2.89
C GLY A 483 -40.15 30.41 -3.25
N LEU A 484 -41.23 31.19 -3.22
CA LEU A 484 -42.52 30.82 -3.82
C LEU A 484 -42.68 31.58 -5.15
N GLN A 485 -43.09 30.88 -6.22
CA GLN A 485 -43.38 31.50 -7.51
C GLN A 485 -44.68 32.30 -7.42
N ASN A 486 -44.66 33.55 -7.91
CA ASN A 486 -45.88 34.34 -8.03
C ASN A 486 -46.72 33.83 -9.22
N LEU A 487 -47.86 33.21 -8.92
CA LEU A 487 -48.89 32.83 -9.89
C LEU A 487 -49.95 33.95 -9.92
N GLY A 488 -49.66 35.04 -10.64
CA GLY A 488 -50.49 36.26 -10.65
C GLY A 488 -50.31 37.11 -9.38
N ASN A 489 -51.40 37.66 -8.83
CA ASN A 489 -51.40 38.56 -7.65
C ASN A 489 -51.22 37.80 -6.31
N THR A 490 -50.37 36.78 -6.27
CA THR A 490 -50.16 35.91 -5.10
C THR A 490 -48.99 36.33 -4.21
N CYS A 491 -48.29 37.42 -4.53
CA CYS A 491 -47.13 37.91 -3.78
C CYS A 491 -47.45 38.22 -2.30
N TYR A 492 -48.64 38.74 -2.01
CA TYR A 492 -49.11 38.97 -0.64
C TYR A 492 -49.23 37.65 0.13
N LEU A 493 -49.90 36.65 -0.45
CA LEU A 493 -50.07 35.33 0.17
C LEU A 493 -48.74 34.61 0.33
N ASN A 494 -47.87 34.66 -0.68
CA ASN A 494 -46.54 34.07 -0.64
C ASN A 494 -45.70 34.66 0.51
N SER A 495 -45.79 35.96 0.75
CA SER A 495 -45.08 36.63 1.86
C SER A 495 -45.58 36.14 3.23
N VAL A 496 -46.90 35.99 3.40
CA VAL A 496 -47.51 35.48 4.64
C VAL A 496 -47.14 34.01 4.88
N VAL A 497 -47.23 33.16 3.85
CA VAL A 497 -46.91 31.72 3.94
C VAL A 497 -45.42 31.51 4.28
N GLN A 498 -44.52 32.30 3.68
CA GLN A 498 -43.09 32.26 3.99
C GLN A 498 -42.81 32.66 5.45
N ALA A 499 -43.42 33.76 5.93
CA ALA A 499 -43.28 34.19 7.32
C ALA A 499 -43.79 33.13 8.31
N LEU A 500 -44.92 32.48 8.00
CA LEU A 500 -45.47 31.40 8.82
C LEU A 500 -44.59 30.14 8.82
N ASN A 501 -43.94 29.80 7.69
CA ASN A 501 -43.03 28.65 7.60
C ASN A 501 -41.73 28.87 8.40
N LEU A 502 -41.27 30.12 8.54
CA LEU A 502 -40.11 30.46 9.35
C LEU A 502 -40.40 30.38 10.87
N SER A 503 -41.66 30.35 11.29
CA SER A 503 -42.04 30.12 12.68
C SER A 503 -41.97 28.62 13.00
N ASP A 504 -40.91 28.19 13.66
CA ASP A 504 -40.67 26.77 13.99
C ASP A 504 -41.86 26.11 14.73
N GLY A 505 -42.48 26.84 15.65
CA GLY A 505 -43.64 26.36 16.41
C GLY A 505 -44.89 26.19 15.54
N PHE A 506 -45.12 27.09 14.59
CA PHE A 506 -46.24 26.99 13.65
C PHE A 506 -45.98 25.92 12.59
N ARG A 507 -44.78 25.89 12.00
CA ARG A 507 -44.35 24.90 11.01
C ARG A 507 -44.49 23.47 11.54
N SER A 508 -43.99 23.20 12.74
CA SER A 508 -44.08 21.87 13.37
C SER A 508 -45.53 21.45 13.64
N ARG A 509 -46.40 22.38 14.03
CA ARG A 509 -47.85 22.10 14.24
C ARG A 509 -48.58 21.79 12.94
N VAL A 510 -48.29 22.53 11.86
CA VAL A 510 -48.87 22.28 10.54
C VAL A 510 -48.40 20.92 10.01
N LEU A 511 -47.10 20.63 10.01
CA LEU A 511 -46.55 19.36 9.53
C LEU A 511 -46.98 18.15 10.40
N GLY A 512 -47.19 18.36 11.70
CA GLY A 512 -47.65 17.33 12.63
C GLY A 512 -49.17 17.17 12.71
N TYR A 513 -49.95 17.99 12.00
CA TYR A 513 -51.41 17.96 12.07
C TYR A 513 -51.97 16.68 11.42
N LYS A 514 -52.53 15.80 12.25
CA LYS A 514 -53.29 14.60 11.84
C LYS A 514 -54.75 14.88 12.18
N GLY A 515 -55.55 15.26 11.20
CA GLY A 515 -56.83 15.97 11.35
C GLY A 515 -57.80 15.49 12.45
N LEU A 516 -58.62 16.43 12.93
CA LEU A 516 -59.76 16.16 13.80
C LEU A 516 -60.89 15.50 13.00
N ARG A 517 -61.37 14.35 13.49
CA ARG A 517 -62.63 13.73 13.02
C ARG A 517 -63.77 14.70 13.33
N SER A 518 -64.42 15.22 12.28
CA SER A 518 -65.56 16.17 12.33
C SER A 518 -65.16 17.65 12.23
N GLY A 519 -65.06 18.13 10.99
CA GLY A 519 -64.90 19.54 10.63
C GLY A 519 -64.95 19.74 9.11
N SER A 520 -65.40 20.90 8.65
CA SER A 520 -65.69 21.22 7.23
C SER A 520 -64.62 20.76 6.22
N LYS A 521 -65.03 20.11 5.13
CA LYS A 521 -64.18 19.61 4.02
C LYS A 521 -63.30 20.68 3.35
N SER A 522 -63.63 21.97 3.51
CA SER A 522 -62.86 23.07 2.92
C SER A 522 -61.60 23.43 3.72
N SER A 523 -61.65 23.39 5.06
CA SER A 523 -60.51 23.70 5.91
C SER A 523 -59.44 22.61 5.90
N GLU A 524 -59.85 21.35 5.75
CA GLU A 524 -58.95 20.20 5.68
C GLU A 524 -58.04 20.27 4.45
N LYS A 525 -58.60 20.58 3.27
CA LYS A 525 -57.84 20.76 2.02
C LYS A 525 -56.83 21.91 2.09
N VAL A 526 -57.14 22.98 2.83
CA VAL A 526 -56.21 24.11 3.01
C VAL A 526 -55.03 23.69 3.88
N VAL A 527 -55.27 22.92 4.94
CA VAL A 527 -54.19 22.41 5.81
C VAL A 527 -53.32 21.40 5.06
N GLU A 528 -53.91 20.50 4.26
CA GLU A 528 -53.16 19.59 3.39
C GLU A 528 -52.28 20.35 2.38
N GLY A 529 -52.84 21.40 1.76
CA GLY A 529 -52.08 22.27 0.86
C GLY A 529 -50.91 22.98 1.58
N LEU A 530 -51.13 23.48 2.79
CA LEU A 530 -50.07 24.10 3.61
C LEU A 530 -49.01 23.07 4.04
N GLN A 531 -49.40 21.84 4.38
CA GLN A 531 -48.48 20.76 4.69
C GLN A 531 -47.58 20.44 3.50
N ALA A 532 -48.14 20.35 2.30
CA ALA A 532 -47.36 20.12 1.08
C ALA A 532 -46.37 21.26 0.80
N VAL A 533 -46.81 22.52 0.95
CA VAL A 533 -45.95 23.71 0.79
C VAL A 533 -44.82 23.70 1.82
N PHE A 534 -45.13 23.48 3.10
CA PHE A 534 -44.12 23.53 4.18
C PHE A 534 -43.14 22.36 4.09
N ALA A 535 -43.63 21.18 3.74
CA ALA A 535 -42.78 20.02 3.48
C ALA A 535 -41.82 20.31 2.31
N PHE A 536 -42.32 20.92 1.22
CA PHE A 536 -41.48 21.31 0.10
C PHE A 536 -40.44 22.35 0.50
N LEU A 537 -40.85 23.44 1.17
CA LEU A 537 -39.93 24.49 1.62
C LEU A 537 -38.88 23.98 2.63
N SER A 538 -39.16 22.87 3.32
CA SER A 538 -38.26 22.26 4.31
C SER A 538 -37.34 21.17 3.74
N LEU A 539 -37.78 20.46 2.69
CA LEU A 539 -37.15 19.20 2.24
C LEU A 539 -36.69 19.22 0.78
N SER A 540 -37.17 20.18 -0.02
CA SER A 540 -36.85 20.27 -1.45
C SER A 540 -35.49 20.92 -1.69
N ASN A 541 -34.80 20.48 -2.73
CA ASN A 541 -33.58 21.12 -3.24
C ASN A 541 -33.87 22.10 -4.40
N ARG A 542 -35.13 22.29 -4.78
CA ARG A 542 -35.52 23.22 -5.85
C ARG A 542 -35.58 24.66 -5.30
N PRO A 543 -34.99 25.66 -5.98
CA PRO A 543 -34.89 27.03 -5.47
C PRO A 543 -36.24 27.75 -5.35
N VAL A 544 -37.26 27.30 -6.10
CA VAL A 544 -38.60 27.90 -6.13
C VAL A 544 -39.68 26.82 -6.19
N TYR A 545 -40.77 27.02 -5.43
CA TYR A 545 -41.99 26.19 -5.48
C TYR A 545 -43.17 26.96 -6.06
N ALA A 546 -44.00 26.30 -6.87
CA ALA A 546 -45.25 26.85 -7.38
C ALA A 546 -46.43 26.12 -6.74
N PRO A 547 -47.07 26.67 -5.69
CA PRO A 547 -48.27 26.08 -5.11
C PRO A 547 -49.43 26.22 -6.11
N ARG A 548 -49.71 25.17 -6.87
CA ARG A 548 -50.85 25.11 -7.79
C ARG A 548 -52.12 24.74 -7.00
N LYS A 549 -53.27 25.20 -7.50
CA LYS A 549 -54.60 25.02 -6.89
C LYS A 549 -54.92 23.55 -6.61
#